data_AF-A0A2G9TPI8-F1
#
_entry.id   AF-A0A2G9TPI8-F1
#
_cell.length_a   1.000
_cell.length_b   1.000
_cell.length_c   1.000
_cell.angle_alpha   90.00
_cell.angle_beta   90.00
_cell.angle_gamma   90.00
#
_symmetry.space_group_name_H-M   'P 1'
#
loop_
_entity.id
_entity.type
_entity.pdbx_description
1 polymer ?
#
loop_
_entity_poly.entity_id
_entity_poly.type
_entity_poly.pdbx_seq_one_letter_code
_entity_poly.pdbx_strand_id
1 'polypeptide(L)'
;NLSEDDIELHLNISEYNITSVLPENVSSLAIIDFEEWRPLFRQNNYKKEVYKNASFEIIKSWNNVTDSELNETAKEEYNKAAKNFILKTIEKAKELRPNASWGLYGFPYCNYDAGKDGNSSCNAAILREANRIAQKYTPPLPIFPYTKFEYDPLNKNCSFYDDKDLCSTIIQPALMGVNGLIFWSSSRNMQTRCNAIKDFVNLKLGP
;
A
#
# COMPACT_ATOMS: atom_id res chain seq x y z
N ASN A 1 -9.20 8.37 -19.86
CA ASN A 1 -9.75 9.52 -19.12
C ASN A 1 -10.64 8.94 -18.05
N LEU A 2 -10.49 9.34 -16.79
CA LEU A 2 -11.56 9.12 -15.82
C LEU A 2 -12.49 10.32 -15.95
N SER A 3 -13.75 10.09 -16.30
CA SER A 3 -14.72 11.18 -16.37
C SER A 3 -15.04 11.71 -14.97
N GLU A 4 -15.64 12.90 -14.89
CA GLU A 4 -16.11 13.44 -13.61
C GLU A 4 -17.18 12.53 -13.00
N ASP A 5 -18.08 11.99 -13.82
CA ASP A 5 -19.12 11.03 -13.43
C ASP A 5 -18.52 9.72 -12.85
N ASP A 6 -17.45 9.18 -13.47
CA ASP A 6 -16.78 7.97 -12.97
C ASP A 6 -16.18 8.19 -11.57
N ILE A 7 -15.60 9.37 -11.36
CA ILE A 7 -15.03 9.76 -10.08
C ILE A 7 -16.14 9.93 -9.04
N GLU A 8 -17.25 10.59 -9.38
CA GLU A 8 -18.37 10.77 -8.47
C GLU A 8 -18.97 9.43 -8.04
N LEU A 9 -19.17 8.51 -8.99
CA LEU A 9 -19.63 7.15 -8.70
C LEU A 9 -18.69 6.44 -7.71
N HIS A 10 -17.37 6.50 -7.95
CA HIS A 10 -16.37 5.94 -7.05
C HIS A 10 -16.43 6.56 -5.65
N LEU A 11 -16.60 7.88 -5.54
CA LEU A 11 -16.68 8.57 -4.26
C LEU A 11 -17.96 8.22 -3.48
N ASN A 12 -19.09 8.08 -4.16
CA ASN A 12 -20.35 7.65 -3.54
C ASN A 12 -20.23 6.23 -2.95
N ILE A 13 -19.59 5.32 -3.70
CA ILE A 13 -19.30 3.96 -3.21
C ILE A 13 -18.30 4.01 -2.05
N SER A 14 -17.27 4.84 -2.14
CA SER A 14 -16.27 5.00 -1.08
C SER A 14 -16.91 5.52 0.22
N GLU A 15 -17.82 6.49 0.12
CA GLU A 15 -18.56 7.03 1.25
C GLU A 15 -19.39 5.95 1.96
N TYR A 16 -20.14 5.15 1.20
CA TYR A 16 -20.89 4.03 1.76
C TYR A 16 -19.97 3.01 2.47
N ASN A 17 -18.86 2.63 1.86
CA ASN A 17 -17.91 1.68 2.45
C ASN A 17 -17.26 2.21 3.73
N ILE A 18 -16.92 3.50 3.77
CA ILE A 18 -16.32 4.13 4.96
C ILE A 18 -17.34 4.23 6.09
N THR A 19 -18.56 4.71 5.77
CA THR A 19 -19.58 4.97 6.79
C THR A 19 -20.21 3.71 7.36
N SER A 20 -20.21 2.61 6.62
CA SER A 20 -20.71 1.31 7.08
C SER A 20 -19.75 0.57 8.02
N VAL A 21 -18.45 0.89 8.00
CA VAL A 21 -17.42 0.18 8.79
C VAL A 21 -16.84 1.03 9.92
N LEU A 22 -16.64 2.33 9.69
CA LEU A 22 -15.96 3.20 10.64
C LEU A 22 -16.96 4.09 11.41
N PRO A 23 -16.98 4.09 12.75
CA PRO A 23 -17.75 5.04 13.54
C PRO A 23 -17.35 6.50 13.27
N GLU A 24 -18.26 7.45 13.47
CA GLU A 24 -18.00 8.88 13.23
C GLU A 24 -16.87 9.45 14.09
N ASN A 25 -16.78 9.02 15.35
CA ASN A 25 -15.81 9.51 16.33
C ASN A 25 -14.47 8.73 16.31
N VAL A 26 -14.24 7.90 15.29
CA VAL A 26 -12.99 7.14 15.18
C VAL A 26 -11.79 8.08 15.14
N SER A 27 -10.82 7.82 16.01
CA SER A 27 -9.56 8.56 16.09
C SER A 27 -8.33 7.67 15.90
N SER A 28 -8.55 6.42 15.47
CA SER A 28 -7.49 5.45 15.24
C SER A 28 -6.92 5.58 13.82
N LEU A 29 -5.90 4.75 13.55
CA LEU A 29 -5.40 4.54 12.19
C LEU A 29 -6.50 3.94 11.31
N ALA A 30 -6.63 4.45 10.08
CA ALA A 30 -7.53 3.95 9.05
C ALA A 30 -6.74 3.75 7.75
N ILE A 31 -6.80 2.55 7.18
CA ILE A 31 -5.94 2.15 6.06
C ILE A 31 -6.78 1.82 4.84
N ILE A 32 -6.47 2.50 3.74
CA ILE A 32 -7.01 2.20 2.42
C ILE A 32 -6.06 1.20 1.76
N ASP A 33 -6.57 -0.02 1.56
CA ASP A 33 -5.84 -1.08 0.86
C ASP A 33 -6.23 -1.10 -0.62
N PHE A 34 -5.45 -0.38 -1.43
CA PHE A 34 -5.65 -0.26 -2.87
C PHE A 34 -4.39 -0.73 -3.60
N GLU A 35 -4.45 -1.91 -4.23
CA GLU A 35 -3.30 -2.55 -4.84
C GLU A 35 -3.44 -2.84 -6.34
N GLU A 36 -4.59 -2.55 -6.94
CA GLU A 36 -4.94 -3.00 -8.29
C GLU A 36 -3.99 -2.39 -9.33
N TRP A 37 -3.67 -1.10 -9.23
CA TRP A 37 -2.64 -0.42 -10.03
C TRP A 37 -1.73 0.46 -9.17
N ARG A 38 -0.58 0.87 -9.73
CA ARG A 38 0.39 1.78 -9.07
C ARG A 38 0.20 3.21 -9.56
N PRO A 39 0.35 4.25 -8.72
CA PRO A 39 0.01 5.62 -9.14
C PRO A 39 0.94 6.21 -10.19
N LEU A 40 2.16 5.68 -10.30
CA LEU A 40 3.10 6.07 -11.34
C LEU A 40 3.08 5.04 -12.46
N PHE A 41 2.82 5.50 -13.68
CA PHE A 41 2.80 4.71 -14.91
C PHE A 41 3.98 3.73 -14.98
N ARG A 42 5.20 4.23 -14.73
CA ARG A 42 6.44 3.43 -14.77
C ARG A 42 6.47 2.23 -13.81
N GLN A 43 5.68 2.25 -12.74
CA GLN A 43 5.65 1.21 -11.70
C GLN A 43 4.67 0.08 -12.03
N ASN A 44 3.83 0.22 -13.06
CA ASN A 44 2.90 -0.80 -13.51
C ASN A 44 3.59 -1.82 -14.43
N ASN A 45 4.37 -2.73 -13.84
CA ASN A 45 5.12 -3.78 -14.56
C ASN A 45 4.50 -5.17 -14.31
N TYR A 46 5.00 -6.17 -15.03
CA TYR A 46 4.58 -7.57 -14.91
C TYR A 46 3.06 -7.72 -15.05
N LYS A 47 2.38 -8.29 -14.04
CA LYS A 47 0.92 -8.48 -14.04
C LYS A 47 0.13 -7.17 -14.17
N LYS A 48 0.74 -6.02 -13.90
CA LYS A 48 0.11 -4.69 -13.98
C LYS A 48 0.39 -3.97 -15.30
N GLU A 49 1.11 -4.60 -16.24
CA GLU A 49 1.38 -4.02 -17.56
C GLU A 49 0.09 -3.74 -18.37
N VAL A 50 -0.99 -4.45 -18.05
CA VAL A 50 -2.33 -4.21 -18.61
C VAL A 50 -2.78 -2.75 -18.52
N TYR A 51 -2.44 -2.02 -17.45
CA TYR A 51 -2.81 -0.59 -17.33
C TYR A 51 -1.99 0.30 -18.26
N LYS A 52 -0.75 -0.06 -18.56
CA LYS A 52 0.06 0.65 -19.55
C LYS A 52 -0.50 0.44 -20.95
N ASN A 53 -0.77 -0.81 -21.29
CA ASN A 53 -1.33 -1.19 -22.59
C ASN A 53 -2.69 -0.51 -22.82
N ALA A 54 -3.58 -0.54 -21.83
CA ALA A 54 -4.85 0.16 -21.91
C ALA A 54 -4.68 1.68 -22.10
N SER A 55 -3.70 2.30 -21.42
CA SER A 55 -3.41 3.73 -21.60
C SER A 55 -2.98 4.03 -23.04
N PHE A 56 -2.10 3.21 -23.64
CA PHE A 56 -1.68 3.39 -25.03
C PHE A 56 -2.85 3.28 -26.02
N GLU A 57 -3.70 2.27 -25.85
CA GLU A 57 -4.85 2.07 -26.75
C GLU A 57 -5.87 3.23 -26.65
N ILE A 58 -6.08 3.76 -25.44
CA ILE A 58 -6.92 4.95 -25.24
C ILE A 58 -6.34 6.15 -25.98
N ILE A 59 -5.04 6.45 -25.84
CA ILE A 59 -4.43 7.61 -26.49
C ILE A 59 -4.47 7.49 -28.03
N LYS A 60 -4.19 6.29 -28.57
CA LYS A 60 -4.31 6.02 -30.02
C LYS A 60 -5.73 6.22 -30.54
N SER A 61 -6.75 5.96 -29.71
CA SER A 61 -8.15 6.12 -30.10
C SER A 61 -8.57 7.59 -30.25
N TRP A 62 -7.86 8.51 -29.59
CA TRP A 62 -8.20 9.94 -29.59
C TRP A 62 -7.39 10.75 -30.58
N ASN A 63 -6.14 10.36 -30.84
CA ASN A 63 -5.19 11.16 -31.60
C ASN A 63 -4.32 10.27 -32.51
N ASN A 64 -3.96 10.80 -33.68
CA ASN A 64 -2.95 10.18 -34.53
C ASN A 64 -1.57 10.67 -34.06
N VAL A 65 -0.94 9.94 -33.13
CA VAL A 65 0.32 10.31 -32.47
C VAL A 65 1.48 9.42 -32.96
N THR A 66 2.69 9.96 -32.96
CA THR A 66 3.91 9.16 -33.14
C THR A 66 4.18 8.28 -31.91
N ASP A 67 4.99 7.22 -32.05
CA ASP A 67 5.33 6.33 -30.92
C ASP A 67 5.98 7.07 -29.73
N SER A 68 6.80 8.08 -30.03
CA SER A 68 7.45 8.90 -28.99
C SER A 68 6.44 9.75 -28.21
N GLU A 69 5.53 10.41 -28.93
CA GLU A 69 4.46 11.20 -28.32
C GLU A 69 3.46 10.33 -27.56
N LEU A 70 3.17 9.14 -28.07
CA LEU A 70 2.28 8.17 -27.43
C LEU A 70 2.77 7.82 -26.02
N ASN A 71 4.06 7.53 -25.88
CA ASN A 71 4.61 7.12 -24.58
C ASN A 71 4.54 8.23 -23.52
N GLU A 72 4.96 9.44 -23.87
CA GLU A 72 4.91 10.56 -22.93
C GLU A 72 3.46 10.97 -22.62
N THR A 73 2.58 11.04 -23.64
CA THR A 73 1.16 11.38 -23.43
C THR A 73 0.46 10.35 -22.54
N ALA A 74 0.65 9.05 -22.78
CA ALA A 74 0.04 8.00 -21.97
C ALA A 74 0.52 8.05 -20.51
N LYS A 75 1.81 8.31 -20.30
CA LYS A 75 2.40 8.47 -18.96
C LYS A 75 1.82 9.69 -18.23
N GLU A 76 1.71 10.83 -18.90
CA GLU A 76 1.18 12.07 -18.31
C GLU A 76 -0.30 11.91 -17.93
N GLU A 77 -1.13 11.45 -18.86
CA GLU A 77 -2.57 11.26 -18.65
C GLU A 77 -2.84 10.22 -17.57
N TYR A 78 -2.12 9.09 -17.59
CA TYR A 78 -2.24 8.07 -16.54
C TYR A 78 -1.88 8.63 -15.17
N ASN A 79 -0.71 9.27 -15.03
CA ASN A 79 -0.25 9.78 -13.74
C ASN A 79 -1.20 10.84 -13.19
N LYS A 80 -1.73 11.71 -14.07
CA LYS A 80 -2.71 12.73 -13.71
C LYS A 80 -4.01 12.10 -13.21
N ALA A 81 -4.55 11.13 -13.94
CA ALA A 81 -5.78 10.43 -13.58
C ALA A 81 -5.62 9.63 -12.27
N ALA A 82 -4.52 8.88 -12.13
CA ALA A 82 -4.21 8.11 -10.92
C ALA A 82 -4.03 9.00 -9.68
N LYS A 83 -3.32 10.13 -9.83
CA LYS A 83 -3.17 11.13 -8.77
C LYS A 83 -4.53 11.69 -8.36
N ASN A 84 -5.35 12.11 -9.32
CA ASN A 84 -6.68 12.66 -9.05
C ASN A 84 -7.57 11.66 -8.30
N PHE A 85 -7.62 10.41 -8.76
CA PHE A 85 -8.40 9.34 -8.13
C PHE A 85 -8.00 9.13 -6.67
N ILE A 86 -6.71 8.99 -6.38
CA ILE A 86 -6.20 8.76 -5.02
C ILE A 86 -6.46 9.96 -4.12
N LEU A 87 -6.17 11.18 -4.60
CA LEU A 87 -6.35 12.39 -3.79
C LEU A 87 -7.81 12.59 -3.43
N LYS A 88 -8.72 12.52 -4.39
CA LYS A 88 -10.16 12.66 -4.13
C LYS A 88 -10.67 11.59 -3.17
N THR A 89 -10.17 10.36 -3.27
CA THR A 89 -10.53 9.28 -2.33
C THR A 89 -10.08 9.61 -0.90
N ILE A 90 -8.83 10.04 -0.72
CA ILE A 90 -8.29 10.40 0.61
C ILE A 90 -8.99 11.64 1.16
N GLU A 91 -9.29 12.63 0.33
CA GLU A 91 -10.03 13.84 0.71
C GLU A 91 -11.42 13.49 1.23
N LYS A 92 -12.19 12.68 0.47
CA LYS A 92 -13.50 12.18 0.92
C LYS A 92 -13.39 11.38 2.22
N ALA A 93 -12.38 10.54 2.37
CA ALA A 93 -12.16 9.77 3.59
C ALA A 93 -11.88 10.67 4.82
N LYS A 94 -11.08 11.72 4.64
CA LYS A 94 -10.79 12.72 5.68
C LYS A 94 -11.99 13.61 5.99
N GLU A 95 -12.79 13.96 4.99
CA GLU A 95 -14.06 14.69 5.17
C GLU A 95 -15.00 13.89 6.07
N LEU A 96 -15.18 12.60 5.77
CA LEU A 96 -16.10 11.72 6.50
C LEU A 96 -15.57 11.37 7.91
N ARG A 97 -14.26 11.19 8.06
CA ARG A 97 -13.62 10.79 9.33
C ARG A 97 -12.41 11.68 9.61
N PRO A 98 -12.62 12.94 10.05
CA PRO A 98 -11.55 13.93 10.20
C PRO A 98 -10.58 13.61 11.33
N ASN A 99 -11.02 12.84 12.34
CA ASN A 99 -10.19 12.45 13.48
C ASN A 99 -9.38 11.17 13.21
N ALA A 100 -9.68 10.42 12.15
CA ALA A 100 -8.91 9.23 11.77
C ALA A 100 -7.57 9.62 11.13
N SER A 101 -6.54 8.83 11.44
CA SER A 101 -5.25 8.92 10.76
C SER A 101 -5.27 8.04 9.52
N TRP A 102 -5.48 8.65 8.34
CA TRP A 102 -5.59 7.93 7.07
C TRP A 102 -4.23 7.64 6.43
N GLY A 103 -4.03 6.39 5.99
CA GLY A 103 -2.87 5.95 5.22
C GLY A 103 -3.23 5.03 4.06
N LEU A 104 -2.35 4.96 3.05
CA LEU A 104 -2.45 3.97 1.98
C LEU A 104 -1.50 2.81 2.27
N TYR A 105 -2.01 1.59 2.16
CA TYR A 105 -1.18 0.41 2.31
C TYR A 105 -0.03 0.38 1.28
N GLY A 106 1.17 0.03 1.76
CA GLY A 106 2.35 -0.17 0.92
C GLY A 106 3.04 1.11 0.42
N PHE A 107 2.58 2.32 0.78
CA PHE A 107 3.24 3.56 0.41
C PHE A 107 4.23 4.06 1.47
N PRO A 108 5.40 4.61 1.06
CA PRO A 108 5.94 4.62 -0.29
C PRO A 108 6.39 3.22 -0.77
N TYR A 109 6.52 3.02 -2.08
CA TYR A 109 6.98 1.75 -2.68
C TYR A 109 8.50 1.70 -2.89
N CYS A 110 9.11 0.53 -2.68
CA CYS A 110 10.49 0.26 -3.08
C CYS A 110 10.56 -0.46 -4.45
N ASN A 111 10.31 -1.77 -4.48
CA ASN A 111 10.23 -2.59 -5.69
C ASN A 111 9.27 -3.79 -5.46
N TYR A 112 8.91 -4.49 -6.55
CA TYR A 112 7.95 -5.60 -6.50
C TYR A 112 8.54 -6.89 -5.89
N ASP A 113 9.85 -7.11 -6.03
CA ASP A 113 10.53 -8.33 -5.56
C ASP A 113 11.42 -8.08 -4.32
N ALA A 114 11.10 -7.08 -3.48
CA ALA A 114 11.82 -6.82 -2.23
C ALA A 114 11.88 -8.10 -1.39
N GLY A 115 13.09 -8.50 -0.96
CA GLY A 115 13.29 -9.68 -0.12
C GLY A 115 13.27 -11.04 -0.83
N LYS A 116 12.92 -11.13 -2.12
CA LYS A 116 12.81 -12.41 -2.85
C LYS A 116 14.14 -13.16 -3.02
N ASP A 117 15.26 -12.43 -3.02
CA ASP A 117 16.63 -12.97 -3.11
C ASP A 117 17.47 -12.67 -1.85
N GLY A 118 16.82 -12.48 -0.69
CA GLY A 118 17.51 -12.05 0.54
C GLY A 118 18.00 -10.59 0.51
N ASN A 119 17.61 -9.83 -0.52
CA ASN A 119 17.93 -8.41 -0.65
C ASN A 119 17.05 -7.56 0.28
N SER A 120 17.58 -7.22 1.45
CA SER A 120 16.95 -6.34 2.45
C SER A 120 17.23 -4.86 2.24
N SER A 121 17.92 -4.48 1.16
CA SER A 121 18.24 -3.06 0.88
C SER A 121 17.00 -2.18 0.82
N CYS A 122 15.87 -2.74 0.37
CA CYS A 122 14.59 -2.05 0.35
C CYS A 122 14.06 -1.70 1.75
N ASN A 123 14.30 -2.52 2.78
CA ASN A 123 13.78 -2.27 4.13
C ASN A 123 14.34 -0.95 4.67
N ALA A 124 15.66 -0.77 4.62
CA ALA A 124 16.28 0.47 5.06
C ALA A 124 15.95 1.64 4.12
N ALA A 125 15.97 1.43 2.80
CA ALA A 125 15.72 2.48 1.83
C ALA A 125 14.31 3.06 1.98
N ILE A 126 13.29 2.21 2.16
CA ILE A 126 11.92 2.66 2.23
C ILE A 126 11.61 3.38 3.54
N LEU A 127 12.21 2.94 4.65
CA LEU A 127 12.06 3.61 5.93
C LEU A 127 12.79 4.96 5.96
N ARG A 128 13.95 5.08 5.30
CA ARG A 128 14.60 6.39 5.12
C ARG A 128 13.74 7.32 4.28
N GLU A 129 13.14 6.81 3.21
CA GLU A 129 12.25 7.60 2.36
C GLU A 129 10.97 8.02 3.09
N ALA A 130 10.36 7.12 3.85
CA ALA A 130 9.21 7.43 4.70
C ALA A 130 9.56 8.53 5.72
N ASN A 131 10.71 8.42 6.38
CA ASN A 131 11.22 9.46 7.30
C ASN A 131 11.44 10.80 6.59
N ARG A 132 12.07 10.79 5.41
CA ARG A 132 12.30 12.01 4.62
C ARG A 132 10.98 12.69 4.24
N ILE A 133 9.93 11.93 3.93
CA ILE A 133 8.59 12.46 3.63
C ILE A 133 7.92 12.98 4.91
N ALA A 134 7.96 12.21 6.00
CA ALA A 134 7.34 12.55 7.27
C ALA A 134 7.87 13.88 7.84
N GLN A 135 9.17 14.12 7.75
CA GLN A 135 9.83 15.34 8.23
C GLN A 135 9.46 16.61 7.46
N LYS A 136 8.75 16.49 6.32
CA LYS A 136 8.19 17.66 5.61
C LYS A 136 6.97 18.27 6.30
N TYR A 137 6.42 17.58 7.31
CA TYR A 137 5.25 18.00 8.06
C TYR A 137 5.64 18.38 9.48
N THR A 138 4.83 19.23 10.12
CA THR A 138 5.03 19.65 11.52
C THR A 138 3.71 19.48 12.30
N PRO A 139 3.64 18.57 13.29
CA PRO A 139 4.68 17.60 13.65
C PRO A 139 4.93 16.58 12.52
N PRO A 140 6.07 15.84 12.54
CA PRO A 140 6.32 14.79 11.56
C PRO A 140 5.19 13.75 11.52
N LEU A 141 4.85 13.27 10.32
CA LEU A 141 3.84 12.22 10.18
C LEU A 141 4.30 10.90 10.82
N PRO A 142 3.40 10.16 11.49
CA PRO A 142 3.77 8.89 12.07
C PRO A 142 3.99 7.82 10.99
N ILE A 143 4.97 6.94 11.22
CA ILE A 143 5.36 5.88 10.28
C ILE A 143 5.00 4.52 10.90
N PHE A 144 4.19 3.76 10.18
CA PHE A 144 3.78 2.41 10.55
C PHE A 144 4.10 1.40 9.43
N PRO A 145 5.29 0.80 9.42
CA PRO A 145 5.64 -0.22 8.45
C PRO A 145 4.75 -1.46 8.63
N TYR A 146 4.30 -2.01 7.50
CA TYR A 146 3.66 -3.30 7.48
C TYR A 146 4.70 -4.40 7.46
N THR A 147 4.50 -5.42 8.30
CA THR A 147 5.29 -6.64 8.29
C THR A 147 4.38 -7.86 8.44
N LYS A 148 4.86 -9.00 7.97
CA LYS A 148 4.26 -10.30 8.30
C LYS A 148 5.09 -10.93 9.41
N PHE A 149 4.69 -12.13 9.78
CA PHE A 149 5.47 -13.02 10.65
C PHE A 149 5.50 -14.45 10.08
N GLU A 150 4.94 -14.62 8.88
CA GLU A 150 4.82 -15.86 8.12
C GLU A 150 5.43 -15.66 6.72
N TYR A 151 6.15 -16.66 6.21
CA TYR A 151 6.72 -16.62 4.86
C TYR A 151 5.67 -16.88 3.77
N ASP A 152 4.77 -17.85 4.00
CA ASP A 152 3.74 -18.25 3.04
C ASP A 152 2.43 -18.65 3.74
N PRO A 153 1.69 -17.68 4.30
CA PRO A 153 0.42 -17.94 4.98
C PRO A 153 -0.69 -18.43 4.05
N LEU A 154 -0.47 -18.43 2.73
CA LEU A 154 -1.46 -18.87 1.75
C LEU A 154 -1.41 -20.38 1.51
N ASN A 155 -0.22 -20.98 1.62
CA ASN A 155 -0.02 -22.40 1.30
C ASN A 155 0.64 -23.21 2.43
N LYS A 156 1.21 -22.56 3.46
CA LYS A 156 1.90 -23.23 4.57
C LYS A 156 1.29 -22.86 5.92
N ASN A 157 1.17 -23.86 6.80
CA ASN A 157 0.57 -23.68 8.13
C ASN A 157 1.58 -23.33 9.23
N CYS A 158 2.84 -23.74 9.08
CA CYS A 158 3.89 -23.61 10.10
C CYS A 158 5.17 -23.02 9.48
N SER A 159 5.05 -21.90 8.76
CA SER A 159 6.18 -21.27 8.08
C SER A 159 6.32 -19.83 8.56
N PHE A 160 7.05 -19.67 9.65
CA PHE A 160 7.23 -18.40 10.37
C PHE A 160 8.66 -17.88 10.27
N TYR A 161 8.82 -16.57 10.47
CA TYR A 161 10.12 -15.90 10.42
C TYR A 161 11.14 -16.47 11.42
N ASP A 162 12.38 -16.61 10.96
CA ASP A 162 13.52 -16.89 11.82
C ASP A 162 13.98 -15.63 12.59
N ASP A 163 15.00 -15.77 13.44
CA ASP A 163 15.48 -14.65 14.29
C ASP A 163 16.05 -13.50 13.46
N LYS A 164 16.65 -13.83 12.31
CA LYS A 164 17.26 -12.85 11.41
C LYS A 164 16.18 -12.01 10.75
N ASP A 165 15.11 -12.63 10.29
CA ASP A 165 14.01 -11.94 9.64
C ASP A 165 13.20 -11.13 10.65
N LEU A 166 12.95 -11.66 11.86
CA LEU A 166 12.37 -10.87 12.96
C LEU A 166 13.23 -9.65 13.31
N CYS A 167 14.56 -9.81 13.40
CA CYS A 167 15.48 -8.69 13.64
C CYS A 167 15.35 -7.62 12.54
N SER A 168 15.34 -8.01 11.27
CA SER A 168 15.25 -7.06 10.14
C SER A 168 13.88 -6.40 9.98
N THR A 169 12.81 -7.01 10.49
CA THR A 169 11.42 -6.54 10.32
C THR A 169 10.83 -5.88 11.56
N ILE A 170 11.47 -6.05 12.73
CA ILE A 170 11.01 -5.48 14.00
C ILE A 170 12.07 -4.54 14.58
N ILE A 171 13.27 -5.07 14.84
CA ILE A 171 14.34 -4.33 15.53
C ILE A 171 14.88 -3.22 14.63
N GLN A 172 15.17 -3.52 13.36
CA GLN A 172 15.69 -2.52 12.44
C GLN A 172 14.72 -1.33 12.27
N PRO A 173 13.42 -1.51 11.99
CA PRO A 173 12.50 -0.38 11.93
C PRO A 173 12.42 0.41 13.24
N ALA A 174 12.40 -0.27 14.39
CA ALA A 174 12.37 0.39 15.70
C ALA A 174 13.63 1.28 15.92
N LEU A 175 14.82 0.78 15.58
CA LEU A 175 16.07 1.55 15.62
C LEU A 175 16.08 2.71 14.63
N MET A 176 15.28 2.65 13.57
CA MET A 176 15.10 3.73 12.59
C MET A 176 14.01 4.74 12.97
N GLY A 177 13.44 4.64 14.17
CA GLY A 177 12.53 5.65 14.74
C GLY A 177 11.10 5.63 14.19
N VAL A 178 10.62 4.47 13.73
CA VAL A 178 9.19 4.33 13.34
C VAL A 178 8.28 4.39 14.58
N ASN A 179 7.02 4.78 14.38
CA ASN A 179 6.07 5.00 15.48
C ASN A 179 5.34 3.73 15.93
N GLY A 180 5.40 2.67 15.12
CA GLY A 180 4.83 1.37 15.44
C GLY A 180 4.96 0.43 14.25
N LEU A 181 4.53 -0.82 14.42
CA LEU A 181 4.50 -1.84 13.38
C LEU A 181 3.08 -2.35 13.20
N ILE A 182 2.71 -2.68 11.96
CA ILE A 182 1.45 -3.35 11.67
C ILE A 182 1.76 -4.77 11.22
N PHE A 183 1.41 -5.74 12.06
CA PHE A 183 1.49 -7.15 11.70
C PHE A 183 0.27 -7.55 10.88
N TRP A 184 0.50 -8.11 9.70
CA TRP A 184 -0.55 -8.57 8.80
C TRP A 184 -0.39 -10.06 8.47
N SER A 185 -1.51 -10.78 8.42
CA SER A 185 -1.60 -12.16 7.93
C SER A 185 -2.86 -12.33 7.08
N SER A 186 -2.87 -13.36 6.23
CA SER A 186 -4.04 -13.72 5.43
C SER A 186 -5.13 -14.32 6.32
N SER A 187 -6.41 -14.15 5.96
CA SER A 187 -7.51 -14.90 6.58
C SER A 187 -7.62 -16.35 6.07
N ARG A 188 -6.92 -16.67 4.99
CA ARG A 188 -6.98 -17.99 4.35
C ARG A 188 -6.57 -19.08 5.35
N ASN A 189 -7.43 -20.09 5.52
CA ASN A 189 -7.20 -21.22 6.42
C ASN A 189 -6.82 -20.79 7.86
N MET A 190 -7.31 -19.65 8.34
CA MET A 190 -6.92 -19.12 9.65
C MET A 190 -7.20 -20.11 10.79
N GLN A 191 -8.33 -20.83 10.75
CA GLN A 191 -8.68 -21.81 11.77
C GLN A 191 -7.63 -22.93 11.90
N THR A 192 -7.06 -23.39 10.78
CA THR A 192 -6.04 -24.46 10.81
C THR A 192 -4.65 -23.94 11.18
N ARG A 193 -4.40 -22.65 11.01
CA ARG A 193 -3.12 -22.01 11.37
C ARG A 193 -3.09 -21.46 12.80
N CYS A 194 -4.26 -21.24 13.41
CA CYS A 194 -4.43 -20.56 14.69
C CYS A 194 -3.51 -21.09 15.80
N ASN A 195 -3.42 -22.41 15.99
CA ASN A 195 -2.57 -23.01 17.02
C ASN A 195 -1.08 -22.74 16.77
N ALA A 196 -0.62 -22.91 15.53
CA ALA A 196 0.77 -22.66 15.16
C ALA A 196 1.13 -21.17 15.31
N ILE A 197 0.22 -20.26 14.94
CA ILE A 197 0.38 -18.81 15.15
C ILE A 197 0.45 -18.50 16.65
N LYS A 198 -0.45 -19.05 17.46
CA LYS A 198 -0.46 -18.88 18.92
C LYS A 198 0.88 -19.31 19.52
N ASP A 199 1.37 -20.48 19.16
CA ASP A 199 2.65 -21.00 19.68
C ASP A 199 3.82 -20.11 19.26
N PHE A 200 3.85 -19.67 18.00
CA PHE A 200 4.88 -18.74 17.51
C PHE A 200 4.84 -17.39 18.23
N VAL A 201 3.64 -16.84 18.46
CA VAL A 201 3.47 -15.58 19.19
C VAL A 201 3.97 -15.71 20.62
N ASN A 202 3.56 -16.76 21.33
CA ASN A 202 3.92 -16.93 22.74
C ASN A 202 5.41 -17.25 22.94
N LEU A 203 6.01 -18.00 22.02
CA LEU A 203 7.37 -18.51 22.19
C LEU A 203 8.43 -17.62 21.53
N LYS A 204 8.04 -16.75 20.59
CA LYS A 204 9.02 -16.07 19.72
C LYS A 204 8.71 -14.63 19.36
N LEU A 205 7.49 -14.32 18.90
CA LEU A 205 7.18 -12.97 18.41
C LEU A 205 6.82 -12.00 19.54
N GLY A 206 6.15 -12.49 20.57
CA GLY A 206 5.63 -11.70 21.69
C GLY A 206 6.66 -11.32 22.75
N PRO A 207 7.49 -12.25 23.25
CA PRO A 207 8.58 -11.94 24.18
C PRO A 207 9.62 -10.97 23.59
#